data_AF-A0A8T3R7N4-F1
#
_entry.id   AF-A0A8T3R7N4-F1
#
_cell.length_a   1.000
_cell.length_b   1.000
_cell.length_c   1.000
_cell.angle_alpha   90.00
_cell.angle_beta   90.00
_cell.angle_gamma   90.00
#
_symmetry.space_group_name_H-M   'P 1'
#
loop_
_entity.id
_entity.type
_entity.pdbx_description
1 polymer ?
#
loop_
_entity_poly.entity_id
_entity_poly.type
_entity_poly.pdbx_seq_one_letter_code
_entity_poly.pdbx_strand_id
1 'polypeptide(L)'
;MDARDRAANLGLLAAAAAVWVLVGLVVTTRDPQIDPGAGFVGAVLIGLALALTFAPLLWLTVFGRHRRIAYQGDWLRAGRRAAWIGIVAAVLVVLRLQGLLELPIALFMVALVLVAEATLSAER
;
A
#
# COMPACT_ATOMS: atom_id res chain seq x y z
N MET A 1 17.90 -16.22 3.13
CA MET A 1 16.60 -15.71 3.63
C MET A 1 16.23 -16.58 4.80
N ASP A 2 16.22 -15.98 5.99
CA ASP A 2 15.90 -16.71 7.22
C ASP A 2 14.45 -17.17 7.21
N ALA A 3 14.16 -18.21 8.00
CA ALA A 3 12.81 -18.76 8.12
C ALA A 3 11.79 -17.69 8.58
N ARG A 4 12.23 -16.75 9.43
CA ARG A 4 11.42 -15.62 9.91
C ARG A 4 11.03 -14.68 8.78
N ASP A 5 11.98 -14.25 7.96
CA ASP A 5 11.68 -13.38 6.81
C ASP A 5 10.78 -14.07 5.79
N ARG A 6 11.00 -15.38 5.58
CA ARG A 6 10.17 -16.19 4.69
C ARG A 6 8.74 -16.27 5.18
N ALA A 7 8.55 -16.58 6.47
CA ALA A 7 7.24 -16.61 7.09
C ALA A 7 6.55 -15.25 7.02
N ALA A 8 7.28 -14.15 7.25
CA ALA A 8 6.74 -12.79 7.14
C ALA A 8 6.28 -12.46 5.71
N ASN A 9 7.08 -12.80 4.68
CA ASN A 9 6.69 -12.58 3.29
C ASN A 9 5.45 -13.40 2.91
N LEU A 10 5.41 -14.69 3.24
CA LEU A 10 4.26 -15.55 2.97
C LEU A 10 3.01 -15.09 3.73
N GLY A 11 3.16 -14.71 4.99
CA GLY A 11 2.08 -14.18 5.82
C GLY A 11 1.49 -12.88 5.26
N LEU A 12 2.33 -11.94 4.84
CA LEU A 12 1.89 -10.68 4.22
C LEU A 12 1.18 -10.92 2.89
N LEU A 13 1.71 -11.81 2.04
CA LEU A 13 1.07 -12.16 0.77
C LEU A 13 -0.26 -12.88 0.97
N ALA A 14 -0.35 -13.79 1.93
CA ALA A 14 -1.61 -14.45 2.28
C ALA A 14 -2.64 -13.45 2.81
N ALA A 15 -2.22 -12.52 3.68
CA ALA A 15 -3.07 -11.43 4.15
C ALA A 15 -3.52 -10.52 2.99
N ALA A 16 -2.61 -10.17 2.08
CA ALA A 16 -2.94 -9.39 0.88
C ALA A 16 -4.01 -10.09 0.03
N ALA A 17 -3.85 -11.40 -0.21
CA ALA A 17 -4.84 -12.19 -0.95
C ALA A 17 -6.21 -12.17 -0.27
N ALA A 18 -6.26 -12.34 1.05
CA ALA A 18 -7.50 -12.26 1.82
C ALA A 18 -8.16 -10.87 1.70
N VAL A 19 -7.39 -9.78 1.81
CA VAL A 19 -7.93 -8.42 1.68
C VAL A 19 -8.40 -8.15 0.25
N TRP A 20 -7.72 -8.65 -0.79
CA TRP A 20 -8.20 -8.56 -2.17
C TRP A 20 -9.54 -9.27 -2.38
N VAL A 21 -9.78 -10.41 -1.73
CA VAL A 21 -11.10 -11.06 -1.73
C VAL A 21 -12.16 -10.14 -1.11
N LEU A 22 -11.84 -9.50 0.03
CA LEU A 22 -12.75 -8.53 0.66
C LEU A 22 -13.03 -7.32 -0.24
N VAL A 23 -12.02 -6.79 -0.92
CA VAL A 23 -12.18 -5.72 -1.93
C VAL A 23 -13.14 -6.18 -3.03
N GLY A 24 -12.91 -7.38 -3.58
CA GLY A 24 -13.78 -7.95 -4.61
C GLY A 24 -15.23 -8.08 -4.16
N LEU A 25 -15.45 -8.54 -2.93
CA LEU A 25 -16.79 -8.61 -2.34
C LEU A 25 -17.44 -7.24 -2.24
N VAL A 26 -16.75 -6.24 -1.67
CA VAL A 26 -17.32 -4.88 -1.51
C VAL A 26 -17.66 -4.27 -2.87
N VAL A 27 -16.72 -4.30 -3.83
CA VAL A 27 -16.88 -3.66 -5.14
C VAL A 27 -17.96 -4.34 -6.00
N THR A 28 -18.24 -5.63 -5.78
CA THR A 28 -19.26 -6.36 -6.56
C THR A 28 -20.64 -6.42 -5.90
N THR A 29 -20.72 -6.21 -4.59
CA THR A 29 -21.99 -6.38 -3.83
C THR A 29 -22.54 -5.09 -3.24
N ARG A 30 -21.76 -4.02 -3.18
CA ARG A 30 -22.19 -2.74 -2.61
C ARG A 30 -22.06 -1.62 -3.62
N ASP A 31 -23.18 -0.94 -3.87
CA ASP A 31 -23.20 0.26 -4.70
C ASP A 31 -22.86 1.50 -3.84
N PRO A 32 -21.73 2.19 -4.09
CA PRO A 32 -21.35 3.38 -3.35
C PRO A 32 -22.27 4.59 -3.58
N GLN A 33 -23.13 4.58 -4.61
CA GLN A 33 -24.13 5.64 -4.83
C GLN A 33 -25.33 5.49 -3.90
N ILE A 34 -25.66 4.27 -3.50
CA ILE A 34 -26.79 3.95 -2.62
C ILE A 34 -26.32 3.88 -1.15
N ASP A 35 -25.13 3.31 -0.92
CA ASP A 35 -24.46 3.20 0.38
C ASP A 35 -23.11 3.93 0.34
N PRO A 36 -23.07 5.25 0.63
CA PRO A 36 -21.81 6.01 0.61
C PRO A 36 -20.73 5.44 1.52
N GLY A 37 -21.11 4.73 2.59
CA GLY A 37 -20.17 4.07 3.50
C GLY A 37 -19.36 2.98 2.80
N ALA A 38 -19.96 2.26 1.85
CA ALA A 38 -19.27 1.24 1.05
C ALA A 38 -18.10 1.82 0.23
N GLY A 39 -18.23 3.07 -0.22
CA GLY A 39 -17.15 3.78 -0.93
C GLY A 39 -15.91 3.96 -0.06
N PHE A 40 -16.08 4.47 1.17
CA PHE A 40 -14.97 4.66 2.12
C PHE A 40 -14.37 3.33 2.58
N VAL A 41 -15.20 2.33 2.87
CA VAL A 41 -14.74 0.99 3.23
C VAL A 41 -13.93 0.38 2.09
N GLY A 42 -14.42 0.47 0.85
CA GLY A 42 -13.73 0.02 -0.34
C GLY A 42 -12.37 0.71 -0.52
N ALA A 43 -12.31 2.04 -0.33
CA ALA A 43 -11.06 2.79 -0.42
C ALA A 43 -10.00 2.34 0.61
N VAL A 44 -10.42 2.13 1.86
CA VAL A 44 -9.53 1.63 2.93
C VAL A 44 -9.04 0.22 2.62
N LEU A 45 -9.92 -0.67 2.17
CA LEU A 45 -9.55 -2.05 1.82
C LEU A 45 -8.59 -2.08 0.62
N ILE A 46 -8.80 -1.25 -0.39
CA ILE A 46 -7.90 -1.13 -1.55
C ILE A 46 -6.51 -0.64 -1.09
N GLY A 47 -6.46 0.43 -0.28
CA GLY A 47 -5.20 0.93 0.25
C GLY A 47 -4.45 -0.11 1.08
N LEU A 48 -5.17 -0.84 1.94
CA LEU A 48 -4.61 -1.92 2.75
C LEU A 48 -4.11 -3.08 1.88
N ALA A 49 -4.89 -3.51 0.89
CA ALA A 49 -4.52 -4.58 -0.03
C ALA A 49 -3.22 -4.24 -0.78
N LEU A 50 -3.11 -3.01 -1.27
CA LEU A 50 -1.90 -2.52 -1.94
C LEU A 50 -0.71 -2.48 -0.98
N ALA A 51 -0.86 -1.91 0.23
CA ALA A 51 0.22 -1.89 1.21
C ALA A 51 0.72 -3.30 1.56
N LEU A 52 -0.19 -4.25 1.81
CA LEU A 52 0.17 -5.64 2.10
C LEU A 52 0.80 -6.35 0.89
N THR A 53 0.39 -6.01 -0.33
CA THR A 53 0.98 -6.56 -1.55
C THR A 53 2.39 -6.02 -1.77
N PHE A 54 2.60 -4.71 -1.61
CA PHE A 54 3.87 -4.06 -1.93
C PHE A 54 4.93 -4.20 -0.84
N ALA A 55 4.57 -4.33 0.45
CA ALA A 55 5.53 -4.51 1.53
C ALA A 55 6.52 -5.67 1.29
N PRO A 56 6.07 -6.92 1.03
CA PRO A 56 6.98 -8.03 0.75
C PRO A 56 7.74 -7.85 -0.57
N LEU A 57 7.12 -7.26 -1.60
CA LEU A 57 7.78 -7.01 -2.89
C LEU A 57 8.92 -5.99 -2.77
N LEU A 58 8.69 -4.87 -2.08
CA LEU A 58 9.69 -3.85 -1.83
C LEU A 58 10.83 -4.39 -0.97
N TRP A 59 10.53 -5.26 -0.01
CA TRP A 59 11.58 -5.93 0.76
C TRP A 59 12.40 -6.90 -0.11
N LEU A 60 11.74 -7.75 -0.92
CA LEU A 60 12.39 -8.73 -1.79
C LEU A 60 13.29 -8.08 -2.86
N THR A 61 12.88 -6.93 -3.40
CA THR A 61 13.71 -6.18 -4.36
C THR A 61 15.02 -5.68 -3.74
N VAL A 62 14.96 -5.16 -2.51
CA VAL A 62 16.13 -4.71 -1.75
C VAL A 62 17.02 -5.91 -1.38
N PHE A 63 16.42 -6.98 -0.87
CA PHE A 63 17.12 -8.22 -0.53
C PHE A 63 17.86 -8.83 -1.74
N GLY A 64 17.20 -8.86 -2.91
CA GLY A 64 17.80 -9.31 -4.17
C GLY A 64 18.98 -8.44 -4.59
N ARG A 65 18.85 -7.11 -4.47
CA ARG A 65 19.91 -6.15 -4.79
C ARG A 65 21.13 -6.26 -3.88
N HIS A 66 20.91 -6.59 -2.60
CA HIS A 66 21.97 -6.78 -1.61
C HIS A 66 22.55 -8.21 -1.58
N ARG A 67 22.54 -8.92 -2.71
CA ARG A 67 23.10 -10.29 -2.83
C ARG A 67 22.53 -11.28 -1.80
N ARG A 68 21.26 -11.12 -1.42
CA ARG A 68 20.52 -11.99 -0.46
C ARG A 68 20.97 -11.88 1.00
N ILE A 69 21.49 -10.70 1.37
CA ILE A 69 21.78 -10.33 2.77
C ILE A 69 20.61 -9.46 3.27
N ALA A 70 20.04 -9.82 4.41
CA ALA A 70 18.98 -9.04 5.05
C ALA A 70 19.60 -8.08 6.07
N TYR A 71 19.38 -6.77 5.91
CA TYR A 71 19.86 -5.77 6.87
C TYR A 71 18.78 -5.38 7.88
N GLN A 72 19.23 -5.00 9.08
CA GLN A 72 18.35 -4.42 10.09
C GLN A 72 17.70 -3.14 9.55
N GLY A 73 16.38 -3.03 9.68
CA GLY A 73 15.60 -1.88 9.21
C GLY A 73 15.09 -1.98 7.76
N ASP A 74 15.49 -2.99 6.98
CA ASP A 74 14.94 -3.18 5.62
C ASP A 74 13.44 -3.41 5.64
N TRP A 75 12.94 -4.18 6.61
CA TRP A 75 11.51 -4.39 6.81
C TRP A 75 10.75 -3.11 7.15
N LEU A 76 11.32 -2.26 8.02
CA LEU A 76 10.68 -1.00 8.40
C LEU A 76 10.61 -0.04 7.21
N ARG A 77 11.68 0.03 6.40
CA ARG A 77 11.71 0.85 5.18
C ARG A 77 10.72 0.34 4.13
N ALA A 78 10.69 -0.97 3.88
CA ALA A 78 9.75 -1.58 2.95
C ALA A 78 8.29 -1.37 3.39
N GLY A 79 8.00 -1.58 4.68
CA GLY A 79 6.67 -1.36 5.26
C GLY A 79 6.23 0.09 5.15
N ARG A 80 7.10 1.05 5.46
CA ARG A 80 6.77 2.48 5.33
C ARG A 80 6.48 2.88 3.88
N ARG A 81 7.32 2.47 2.93
CA ARG A 81 7.10 2.74 1.50
C ARG A 81 5.80 2.11 0.99
N ALA A 82 5.50 0.90 1.44
CA ALA A 82 4.23 0.25 1.11
C ALA A 82 3.04 0.96 1.75
N ALA A 83 3.18 1.48 2.97
CA ALA A 83 2.14 2.28 3.62
C ALA A 83 1.85 3.56 2.83
N TRP A 84 2.88 4.23 2.29
CA TRP A 84 2.68 5.38 1.40
C TRP A 84 1.88 5.02 0.15
N ILE A 85 2.20 3.89 -0.50
CA ILE A 85 1.44 3.40 -1.66
C ILE A 85 -0.04 3.18 -1.28
N GLY A 86 -0.29 2.52 -0.16
CA GLY A 86 -1.64 2.27 0.33
C GLY A 86 -2.43 3.55 0.66
N ILE A 87 -1.80 4.50 1.36
CA ILE A 87 -2.40 5.78 1.72
C ILE A 87 -2.75 6.59 0.47
N VAL A 88 -1.81 6.72 -0.47
CA VAL A 88 -2.04 7.45 -1.72
C VAL A 88 -3.19 6.83 -2.49
N ALA A 89 -3.20 5.50 -2.65
CA ALA A 89 -4.28 4.82 -3.35
C ALA A 89 -5.64 5.03 -2.68
N ALA A 90 -5.73 4.87 -1.35
CA ALA A 90 -6.96 5.09 -0.61
C ALA A 90 -7.48 6.53 -0.79
N VAL A 91 -6.61 7.53 -0.64
CA VAL A 91 -6.99 8.94 -0.81
C VAL A 91 -7.43 9.22 -2.25
N LEU A 92 -6.73 8.70 -3.26
CA LEU A 92 -7.13 8.86 -4.66
C LEU A 92 -8.51 8.24 -4.95
N VAL A 93 -8.80 7.08 -4.37
CA VAL A 93 -10.13 6.44 -4.48
C VAL A 93 -11.20 7.32 -3.82
N VAL A 94 -10.95 7.84 -2.62
CA VAL A 94 -11.90 8.74 -1.94
C VAL A 94 -12.15 10.02 -2.75
N LEU A 95 -11.08 10.65 -3.24
CA LEU A 95 -11.21 11.84 -4.10
C LEU A 95 -11.99 11.53 -5.38
N ARG A 96 -11.78 10.35 -5.97
CA ARG A 96 -12.53 9.92 -7.14
C ARG A 96 -14.02 9.76 -6.84
N LEU A 97 -14.35 9.15 -5.71
CA LEU A 97 -15.75 8.95 -5.27
C LEU A 97 -16.46 10.28 -5.01
N GLN A 98 -15.74 11.29 -4.52
CA GLN A 98 -16.28 12.63 -4.25
C GLN A 98 -16.33 13.53 -5.50
N GLY A 99 -15.83 13.07 -6.65
CA GLY A 99 -15.73 13.89 -7.86
C GLY A 99 -14.70 15.01 -7.78
N LEU A 100 -13.73 14.90 -6.86
CA LEU A 100 -12.68 15.90 -6.62
C LEU A 100 -11.33 15.51 -7.23
N LEU A 101 -11.22 14.31 -7.80
CA LEU A 101 -9.96 13.82 -8.35
C LEU A 101 -9.63 14.51 -9.68
N GLU A 102 -8.70 15.45 -9.61
CA GLU A 102 -8.09 16.11 -10.76
C GLU A 102 -6.63 15.66 -10.94
N LEU A 103 -6.16 15.63 -12.19
CA LEU A 103 -4.78 15.22 -12.50
C LEU A 103 -3.72 16.01 -11.70
N PRO A 104 -3.83 17.35 -11.54
CA PRO A 104 -2.89 18.11 -10.73
C PRO A 104 -2.87 17.68 -9.25
N ILE A 105 -4.03 17.33 -8.67
CA ILE A 105 -4.13 16.87 -7.29
C ILE A 105 -3.42 15.52 -7.12
N ALA A 106 -3.63 14.61 -8.08
CA ALA A 106 -2.94 13.31 -8.08
C ALA A 106 -1.42 13.48 -8.15
N LEU A 107 -0.93 14.32 -9.05
CA LEU A 107 0.50 14.61 -9.18
C LEU A 107 1.07 15.29 -7.93
N PHE A 108 0.34 16.24 -7.35
CA PHE A 108 0.72 16.89 -6.11
C PHE A 108 0.87 15.90 -4.96
N MET A 109 -0.07 14.96 -4.80
CA MET A 109 0.03 13.91 -3.78
C MET A 109 1.25 13.01 -3.98
N VAL A 110 1.53 12.61 -5.23
CA VAL A 110 2.72 11.81 -5.54
C VAL A 110 3.99 12.60 -5.20
N ALA A 111 4.06 13.88 -5.57
CA ALA A 111 5.19 14.74 -5.23
C ALA A 111 5.37 14.87 -3.70
N LEU A 112 4.28 15.06 -2.94
CA LEU A 112 4.32 15.15 -1.49
C LEU A 112 4.89 13.87 -0.86
N VAL A 113 4.45 12.70 -1.33
CA VAL A 113 4.97 11.41 -0.83
C VAL A 113 6.44 11.22 -1.18
N LEU A 114 6.86 11.61 -2.39
CA LEU A 114 8.27 11.55 -2.78
C LEU A 114 9.13 12.46 -1.90
N VAL A 115 8.67 13.68 -1.61
CA VAL A 115 9.35 14.61 -0.71
C VAL A 115 9.40 14.04 0.71
N ALA A 116 8.28 13.55 1.24
CA ALA A 116 8.21 12.95 2.57
C ALA A 116 9.11 11.71 2.72
N GLU A 117 9.17 10.84 1.71
CA GLU A 117 10.05 9.68 1.74
C GLU A 117 11.53 10.10 1.59
N ALA A 118 11.82 11.15 0.81
CA ALA A 118 13.17 11.69 0.68
C ALA A 118 13.67 12.30 2.00
N THR A 119 12.85 13.09 2.69
CA THR A 119 13.21 13.68 3.99
C THR A 119 13.43 12.61 5.05
N LEU A 120 12.51 11.64 5.17
CA LEU A 120 12.63 10.52 6.12
C LEU A 120 13.79 9.56 5.81
N SER A 121 14.27 9.57 4.57
CA SER A 121 15.44 8.78 4.16
C SER A 121 16.77 9.52 4.36
N ALA A 122 16.77 10.84 4.51
CA ALA A 122 17.97 11.66 4.64
C ALA A 122 18.49 11.77 6.08
N GLU A 123 17.63 11.59 7.09
CA GLU A 123 17.99 11.68 8.51
C GLU A 123 18.81 10.48 9.05
N ARG A 124 19.19 9.51 8.21
CA ARG A 124 19.87 8.27 8.63
C ARG A 124 20.88 7.77 7.61
#